data_AF-N1RXC8-F1
#
_entry.id   AF-N1RXC8-F1
#
_cell.length_a   1.000
_cell.length_b   1.000
_cell.length_c   1.000
_cell.angle_alpha   90.00
_cell.angle_beta   90.00
_cell.angle_gamma   90.00
#
_symmetry.space_group_name_H-M   'P 1'
#
loop_
_entity.id
_entity.type
_entity.pdbx_description
1 polymer ?
#
loop_
_entity_poly.entity_id
_entity_poly.type
_entity_poly.pdbx_seq_one_letter_code
_entity_poly.pdbx_strand_id
1 'polypeptide(L)'
;MVPGKLVGALQRYKEDTNSVAAWLASTAKHYGYKSQAAGPNDKDAQQKTSGRLKGKALKEAKSQPTGTKNGTGQKYIVALNDDIPMAEDIARHRKPTIPVPMSFVSTINRVIDRRSSFKA
;
A
#
# COMPACT_ATOMS: atom_id res chain seq x y z
N MET A 1 10.14 15.09 -27.58
CA MET A 1 10.61 15.47 -26.22
C MET A 1 9.38 15.73 -25.36
N VAL A 2 9.13 14.96 -24.30
CA VAL A 2 7.96 15.18 -23.44
C VAL A 2 8.22 16.44 -22.60
N PRO A 3 7.30 17.41 -22.54
CA PRO A 3 7.51 18.62 -21.75
C PRO A 3 7.78 18.26 -20.28
N GLY A 4 8.85 18.81 -19.68
CA GLY A 4 9.24 18.48 -18.30
C GLY A 4 8.13 18.70 -17.26
N LYS A 5 7.21 19.64 -17.52
CA LYS A 5 6.01 19.86 -16.69
C LYS A 5 5.07 18.65 -16.66
N LEU A 6 4.94 17.91 -17.77
CA LEU A 6 4.14 16.68 -17.80
C LEU A 6 4.83 15.55 -17.02
N VAL A 7 6.15 15.45 -17.09
CA VAL A 7 6.90 14.42 -16.35
C VAL A 7 6.73 14.60 -14.85
N GLY A 8 6.89 15.83 -14.34
CA GLY A 8 6.67 16.12 -12.92
C GLY A 8 5.23 15.89 -12.47
N ALA A 9 4.24 16.29 -13.28
CA ALA A 9 2.83 16.06 -12.96
C ALA A 9 2.46 14.57 -12.92
N LEU A 10 2.96 13.77 -13.88
CA LEU A 10 2.75 12.33 -13.92
C LEU A 10 3.47 11.60 -12.78
N GLN A 11 4.70 12.03 -12.44
CA GLN A 11 5.41 11.48 -11.30
C GLN A 11 4.64 11.73 -10.00
N ARG A 12 4.17 12.95 -9.79
CA ARG A 12 3.40 13.28 -8.60
C ARG A 12 2.09 12.50 -8.52
N TYR A 13 1.39 12.36 -9.65
CA TYR A 13 0.20 11.52 -9.73
C TYR A 13 0.48 10.06 -9.32
N LYS A 14 1.60 9.48 -9.76
CA LYS A 14 2.01 8.12 -9.36
C LYS A 14 2.32 8.03 -7.87
N GLU A 15 3.07 8.98 -7.32
CA GLU A 15 3.39 9.04 -5.89
C GLU A 15 2.13 9.11 -5.01
N ASP A 16 1.18 9.97 -5.41
CA ASP A 16 -0.05 10.17 -4.68
C ASP A 16 -0.96 8.92 -4.76
N THR A 17 -1.06 8.31 -5.95
CA THR A 17 -1.80 7.06 -6.14
C THR A 17 -1.21 5.93 -5.29
N ASN A 18 0.13 5.81 -5.26
CA ASN A 18 0.81 4.83 -4.40
C ASN A 18 0.54 5.07 -2.92
N SER A 19 0.45 6.34 -2.50
CA SER A 19 0.15 6.70 -1.10
C SER A 19 -1.27 6.30 -0.72
N VAL A 20 -2.25 6.49 -1.63
CA VAL A 20 -3.64 6.05 -1.44
C VAL A 20 -3.72 4.52 -1.34
N ALA A 21 -3.10 3.80 -2.27
CA ALA A 21 -3.07 2.34 -2.27
C ALA A 21 -2.39 1.76 -1.01
N ALA A 22 -1.28 2.36 -0.58
CA ALA A 22 -0.59 1.96 0.65
C ALA A 22 -1.46 2.17 1.90
N TRP A 23 -2.22 3.28 1.96
CA TRP A 23 -3.15 3.53 3.06
C TRP A 23 -4.30 2.52 3.05
N LEU A 24 -4.91 2.24 1.90
CA LEU A 24 -5.97 1.24 1.77
C LEU A 24 -5.48 -0.14 2.19
N ALA A 25 -4.34 -0.58 1.66
CA ALA A 25 -3.80 -1.90 1.95
C ALA A 25 -3.40 -2.07 3.43
N SER A 26 -2.71 -1.08 3.99
CA SER A 26 -2.30 -1.12 5.41
C SER A 26 -3.51 -1.10 6.35
N THR A 27 -4.49 -0.24 6.07
CA THR A 27 -5.69 -0.09 6.88
C THR A 27 -6.57 -1.33 6.76
N ALA A 28 -6.93 -1.74 5.55
CA ALA A 28 -7.76 -2.94 5.33
C ALA A 28 -7.12 -4.19 5.95
N LYS A 29 -5.80 -4.39 5.78
CA LYS A 29 -5.07 -5.50 6.41
C LYS A 29 -5.12 -5.43 7.94
N HIS A 30 -5.00 -4.24 8.53
CA HIS A 30 -5.09 -4.06 9.99
C HIS A 30 -6.46 -4.45 10.54
N TYR A 31 -7.53 -4.23 9.77
CA TYR A 31 -8.90 -4.58 10.13
C TYR A 31 -9.34 -5.99 9.67
N GLY A 32 -8.41 -6.78 9.10
CA GLY A 32 -8.65 -8.19 8.81
C GLY A 32 -9.08 -8.51 7.38
N TYR A 33 -9.04 -7.55 6.47
CA TYR A 33 -9.29 -7.77 5.04
C TYR A 33 -8.28 -8.75 4.46
N LYS A 34 -8.78 -9.79 3.79
CA LYS A 34 -7.97 -10.75 3.04
C LYS A 34 -8.17 -10.47 1.56
N SER A 35 -7.18 -9.85 0.91
CA SER A 35 -7.23 -9.61 -0.54
C SER A 35 -7.44 -10.94 -1.28
N GLN A 36 -8.40 -10.93 -2.21
CA GLN A 36 -8.73 -12.07 -3.04
C GLN A 36 -7.68 -12.31 -4.13
N ALA A 37 -6.82 -11.32 -4.42
CA ALA A 37 -5.73 -11.38 -5.39
C ALA A 37 -4.35 -11.63 -4.76
N ALA A 38 -4.27 -11.77 -3.43
CA ALA A 38 -3.04 -12.19 -2.76
C ALA A 38 -2.75 -13.67 -3.10
N GLY A 39 -1.96 -13.87 -4.17
CA GLY A 39 -1.20 -15.10 -4.34
C GLY A 39 -0.45 -15.44 -3.04
N PRO A 40 -0.17 -16.73 -2.78
CA PRO A 40 0.16 -17.27 -1.46
C PRO A 40 1.53 -16.78 -0.97
N ASN A 41 1.61 -15.57 -0.42
CA ASN A 41 2.75 -15.11 0.36
C ASN A 41 2.34 -14.35 1.64
N ASP A 42 1.05 -14.32 1.97
CA ASP A 42 0.53 -13.81 3.25
C ASP A 42 -0.02 -14.98 4.10
N LYS A 43 0.75 -16.08 4.18
CA LYS A 43 0.56 -17.13 5.19
C LYS A 43 1.65 -17.14 6.25
N ASP A 44 2.29 -16.01 6.56
CA ASP A 44 3.24 -15.95 7.68
C ASP A 44 3.08 -14.68 8.52
N ALA A 45 1.91 -14.53 9.14
CA ALA A 45 1.75 -13.70 10.34
C ALA A 45 0.76 -14.30 11.34
N GLN A 46 0.52 -15.62 11.26
CA GLN A 46 -0.25 -16.33 12.27
C GLN A 46 0.71 -17.24 13.01
N GLN A 47 1.17 -16.75 14.17
CA GLN A 47 1.87 -17.53 15.17
C GLN A 47 1.16 -18.88 15.34
N LYS A 48 1.77 -19.93 14.80
CA LYS A 48 1.59 -21.30 15.28
C LYS A 48 2.96 -21.78 15.70
N THR A 49 3.10 -21.89 17.01
CA THR A 49 4.16 -22.63 17.67
C THR A 49 4.32 -24.02 17.04
N SER A 50 5.57 -24.45 16.92
CA SER A 50 6.06 -25.80 16.61
C SER A 50 6.67 -25.94 15.22
N GLY A 51 7.93 -26.37 15.18
CA GLY A 51 8.60 -26.81 13.96
C GLY A 51 9.94 -26.14 13.72
N ARG A 52 10.95 -26.55 14.47
CA ARG A 52 12.37 -26.29 14.24
C ARG A 52 12.74 -26.44 12.75
N LEU A 53 13.03 -25.33 12.07
CA LEU A 53 13.66 -25.37 10.74
C LEU A 53 15.13 -24.94 10.81
N LYS A 54 15.96 -25.91 10.49
CA LYS A 54 17.40 -26.00 10.64
C LYS A 54 18.05 -25.56 9.32
N GLY A 55 19.02 -24.64 9.40
CA GLY A 55 20.16 -24.63 8.47
C GLY A 55 20.09 -23.72 7.23
N LYS A 56 20.86 -22.64 7.31
CA LYS A 56 21.83 -22.19 6.29
C LYS A 56 21.39 -21.59 4.93
N ALA A 57 20.10 -21.44 4.62
CA ALA A 57 19.69 -20.62 3.46
C ALA A 57 19.44 -19.12 3.78
N LEU A 58 19.58 -18.71 5.05
CA LEU A 58 19.14 -17.40 5.56
C LEU A 58 20.22 -16.30 5.61
N LYS A 59 21.43 -16.54 5.07
CA LYS A 59 22.56 -15.62 5.25
C LYS A 59 22.94 -14.75 4.06
N GLU A 60 22.43 -15.00 2.86
CA GLU A 60 22.82 -14.21 1.67
C GLU A 60 21.83 -13.10 1.31
N ALA A 61 20.59 -13.13 1.80
CA ALA A 61 19.62 -12.04 1.63
C ALA A 61 19.75 -10.90 2.66
N LYS A 62 20.80 -10.90 3.49
CA LYS A 62 21.04 -9.90 4.55
C LYS A 62 22.18 -8.91 4.25
N SER A 63 22.77 -8.95 3.06
CA SER A 63 23.96 -8.15 2.76
C SER A 63 23.65 -6.97 1.83
N GLN A 64 23.91 -5.76 2.36
CA GLN A 64 24.01 -4.41 1.74
C GLN A 64 22.76 -3.51 1.66
N PRO A 65 22.93 -2.19 1.85
CA PRO A 65 23.57 -1.54 2.98
C PRO A 65 22.65 -0.50 3.66
N THR A 66 23.03 -0.16 4.89
CA THR A 66 22.40 0.80 5.79
C THR A 66 22.61 2.24 5.33
N GLY A 67 21.61 2.81 4.67
CA GLY A 67 21.37 4.26 4.62
C GLY A 67 20.18 4.59 5.51
N THR A 68 20.31 5.61 6.36
CA THR A 68 19.34 6.13 7.33
C THR A 68 17.88 6.07 6.85
N LYS A 69 17.12 5.05 7.31
CA LYS A 69 15.70 4.85 6.98
C LYS A 69 14.80 5.53 8.00
N ASN A 70 14.48 6.80 7.78
CA ASN A 70 13.26 7.38 8.33
C ASN A 70 12.08 6.83 7.51
N GLY A 71 11.40 5.82 8.04
CA GLY A 71 10.15 5.28 7.49
C GLY A 71 10.21 3.78 7.20
N THR A 72 9.56 2.99 8.06
CA THR A 72 9.24 1.57 7.86
C THR A 72 8.21 1.43 6.73
N GLY A 73 8.62 1.67 5.49
CA GLY A 73 7.76 1.55 4.31
C GLY A 73 7.53 0.09 3.95
N GLN A 74 6.51 -0.55 4.51
CA GLN A 74 5.98 -1.80 3.96
C GLN A 74 5.55 -1.53 2.52
N LYS A 75 6.08 -2.30 1.56
CA LYS A 75 5.74 -2.17 0.14
C LYS A 75 4.50 -3.02 -0.14
N TYR A 76 3.37 -2.36 -0.40
CA TYR A 76 2.13 -3.03 -0.76
C TYR A 76 2.02 -3.17 -2.28
N ILE A 77 1.65 -4.37 -2.74
CA ILE A 77 1.23 -4.61 -4.12
C ILE A 77 -0.29 -4.75 -4.06
N VAL A 78 -1.00 -3.81 -4.68
CA VAL A 78 -2.47 -3.77 -4.72
C VAL A 78 -2.91 -4.01 -6.15
N ALA A 79 -3.80 -4.97 -6.36
CA ALA A 79 -4.41 -5.17 -7.66
C ALA A 79 -5.44 -4.05 -7.91
N LEU A 80 -5.56 -3.57 -9.15
CA LEU A 80 -6.52 -2.51 -9.49
C LEU A 80 -7.97 -2.87 -9.12
N ASN A 81 -8.29 -4.16 -9.16
CA ASN A 81 -9.62 -4.67 -8.80
C ASN A 81 -9.86 -4.69 -7.28
N ASP A 82 -8.82 -4.52 -6.46
CA ASP A 82 -8.92 -4.57 -5.00
C ASP A 82 -9.14 -3.18 -4.36
N ASP A 83 -8.93 -2.08 -5.09
CA ASP A 83 -9.07 -0.73 -4.54
C ASP A 83 -10.49 -0.47 -4.00
N ILE A 84 -11.53 -0.82 -4.77
CA ILE A 84 -12.93 -0.63 -4.37
C ILE A 84 -13.30 -1.59 -3.22
N PRO A 85 -13.06 -2.92 -3.31
CA PRO A 85 -13.31 -3.83 -2.20
C PRO A 85 -12.63 -3.44 -0.88
N MET A 86 -11.37 -2.98 -0.91
CA MET A 86 -10.67 -2.51 0.29
C MET A 86 -11.34 -1.27 0.88
N ALA A 87 -11.72 -0.30 0.04
CA ALA A 87 -12.40 0.90 0.49
C ALA A 87 -13.79 0.60 1.08
N GLU A 88 -14.54 -0.31 0.46
CA GLU A 88 -15.83 -0.76 0.98
C GLU A 88 -15.70 -1.46 2.33
N ASP A 89 -14.72 -2.36 2.48
CA ASP A 89 -14.49 -3.07 3.74
C ASP A 89 -14.15 -2.08 4.87
N ILE A 90 -13.28 -1.12 4.61
CA ILE A 90 -12.97 -0.01 5.52
C ILE A 90 -14.24 0.78 5.87
N ALA A 91 -15.07 1.11 4.89
CA ALA A 91 -16.30 1.89 5.12
C ALA A 91 -17.38 1.11 5.90
N ARG A 92 -17.41 -0.22 5.80
CA ARG A 92 -18.33 -1.10 6.53
C ARG A 92 -17.96 -1.22 8.01
N HIS A 93 -16.71 -0.94 8.39
CA HIS A 93 -16.29 -0.92 9.79
C HIS A 93 -16.92 0.26 10.55
N ARG A 94 -18.05 -0.02 11.22
CA ARG A 94 -18.75 0.94 12.07
C ARG A 94 -18.24 0.94 13.52
N LYS A 95 -17.73 -0.21 14.01
CA LYS A 95 -17.24 -0.39 15.38
C LYS A 95 -15.99 -1.28 15.39
N PRO A 96 -14.80 -0.75 15.69
CA PRO A 96 -14.47 0.67 15.89
C PRO A 96 -14.57 1.46 14.57
N THR A 97 -14.88 2.75 14.68
CA THR A 97 -14.82 3.67 13.53
C THR A 97 -13.35 3.86 13.14
N ILE A 98 -13.04 3.65 11.86
CA ILE A 98 -11.68 3.81 11.35
C ILE A 98 -11.39 5.31 11.17
N PRO A 99 -10.39 5.87 11.87
CA PRO A 99 -10.03 7.27 11.70
C PRO A 99 -9.35 7.46 10.34
N VAL A 100 -9.90 8.34 9.50
CA VAL A 100 -9.32 8.69 8.21
C VAL A 100 -8.43 9.93 8.38
N PRO A 101 -7.11 9.85 8.11
CA PRO A 101 -6.24 11.02 8.20
C PRO A 101 -6.61 12.10 7.19
N MET A 102 -6.58 13.38 7.58
CA MET A 102 -6.81 14.50 6.66
C MET A 102 -5.82 14.53 5.49
N SER A 103 -4.59 14.04 5.70
CA SER A 103 -3.59 13.88 4.64
C SER A 103 -4.04 12.90 3.56
N PHE A 104 -4.75 11.82 3.92
CA PHE A 104 -5.32 10.88 2.97
C PHE A 104 -6.41 11.56 2.13
N VAL A 105 -7.34 12.29 2.77
CA VAL A 105 -8.40 13.04 2.09
C VAL A 105 -7.83 14.09 1.13
N SER A 106 -6.82 14.84 1.56
CA SER A 106 -6.13 15.81 0.69
C SER A 106 -5.45 15.13 -0.49
N THR A 107 -4.82 13.98 -0.26
CA THR A 107 -4.11 13.22 -1.31
C THR A 107 -5.07 12.65 -2.34
N ILE A 108 -6.19 12.03 -1.92
CA ILE A 108 -7.16 11.46 -2.86
C ILE A 108 -7.84 12.55 -3.70
N ASN A 109 -8.19 13.68 -3.12
CA ASN A 109 -8.71 14.84 -3.86
C ASN A 109 -7.69 15.33 -4.90
N ARG A 110 -6.42 15.46 -4.52
CA ARG A 110 -5.35 15.87 -5.44
C ARG A 110 -5.18 14.89 -6.61
N VAL A 111 -5.29 13.58 -6.37
CA VAL A 111 -5.24 12.55 -7.43
C VAL A 111 -6.41 12.70 -8.38
N ILE A 112 -7.62 12.90 -7.86
CA ILE A 112 -8.85 13.06 -8.65
C ILE A 112 -8.77 14.32 -9.51
N ASP A 113 -8.36 15.45 -8.93
CA ASP A 113 -8.22 16.73 -9.64
C ASP A 113 -7.18 16.62 -10.76
N ARG A 114 -6.01 16.02 -10.45
CA ARG A 114 -4.97 15.78 -11.45
C ARG A 114 -5.45 14.90 -12.58
N ARG A 115 -6.12 13.78 -12.28
CA ARG A 115 -6.67 12.89 -13.31
C ARG A 115 -7.71 13.59 -14.18
N SER A 116 -8.57 14.39 -13.54
CA SER A 116 -9.60 15.17 -14.24
C SER A 116 -8.99 16.23 -15.14
N SER A 117 -7.87 16.84 -14.75
CA SER A 117 -7.15 17.81 -15.58
C SER A 117 -6.53 17.23 -16.86
N PHE A 118 -6.41 15.91 -16.96
CA PHE A 118 -5.97 15.21 -18.18
C PHE A 118 -7.13 14.76 -19.08
N LYS A 119 -8.38 14.95 -18.67
CA LYS A 119 -9.53 14.76 -19.55
C LYS A 119 -9.57 15.93 -20.53
N ALA A 120 -9.43 15.62 -21.83
CA ALA A 120 -9.57 16.56 -22.94
C ALA A 120 -11.03 16.99 -23.12
#